data_AF-A0A1D6GUB3-F1
#
_entry.id   AF-A0A1D6GUB3-F1
#
_cell.length_a   1.000
_cell.length_b   1.000
_cell.length_c   1.000
_cell.angle_alpha   90.00
_cell.angle_beta   90.00
_cell.angle_gamma   90.00
#
_symmetry.space_group_name_H-M   'P 1'
#
loop_
_entity.id
_entity.type
_entity.pdbx_description
1 polymer ?
#
loop_
_entity_poly.entity_id
_entity_poly.type
_entity_poly.pdbx_seq_one_letter_code
_entity_poly.pdbx_strand_id
1 'polypeptide(L)'
;MFYACSLHPEIGDGFANFLTDIFIDKDKNEDAITRVSAVSYVGSYLSRARFISVNIVVSVLKRLVDWCDYYCGHQLDNGVTANPIKHQLFYASCQAVMYVLCFRLRSIMDYPNLKQQLFRMRIRDILVHPLQPLKVCLPSIVNEFLRQATAASLFHAPAISMHEDAVESDLSKAFGGLNRLDMFFPFDPYLLKESDRFDYQ
;
A
#
# COMPACT_ATOMS: atom_id res chain seq x y z
N MET A 1 16.21 7.83 10.26
CA MET A 1 16.23 7.28 8.89
C MET A 1 15.57 8.22 7.89
N PHE A 2 14.30 8.59 8.04
CA PHE A 2 13.58 9.49 7.13
C PHE A 2 14.34 10.79 6.80
N TYR A 3 14.78 11.51 7.84
CA TYR A 3 15.60 12.72 7.71
C TYR A 3 16.98 12.46 7.08
N ALA A 4 17.65 11.35 7.39
CA ALA A 4 18.94 11.04 6.79
C ALA A 4 18.82 10.77 5.28
N CYS A 5 17.74 10.11 4.85
CA CYS A 5 17.44 9.89 3.44
C CYS A 5 17.07 11.19 2.70
N SER A 6 16.46 12.17 3.37
CA SER A 6 16.10 13.44 2.71
C SER A 6 17.33 14.26 2.33
N LEU A 7 18.45 14.09 3.04
CA LEU A 7 19.72 14.75 2.75
C LEU A 7 20.44 14.14 1.54
N HIS A 8 20.19 12.86 1.23
CA HIS A 8 20.85 12.12 0.14
C HIS A 8 19.84 11.23 -0.60
N PRO A 9 19.26 11.71 -1.72
CA PRO A 9 18.21 10.99 -2.45
C PRO A 9 18.58 9.55 -2.84
N GLU A 10 19.84 9.29 -3.19
CA GLU A 10 20.33 7.94 -3.53
C GLU A 10 20.17 6.94 -2.37
N ILE A 11 20.40 7.40 -1.14
CA ILE A 11 20.20 6.59 0.09
C ILE A 11 18.70 6.37 0.32
N GLY A 12 17.87 7.37 0.02
CA GLY A 12 16.42 7.25 0.11
C GLY A 12 15.84 6.20 -0.83
N ASP A 13 16.27 6.21 -2.09
CA ASP A 13 15.87 5.22 -3.08
C ASP A 13 16.33 3.81 -2.67
N GLY A 14 17.57 3.69 -2.15
CA GLY A 14 18.09 2.45 -1.60
C GLY A 14 17.26 1.91 -0.43
N PHE A 15 16.83 2.78 0.48
CA PHE A 15 16.00 2.39 1.63
C PHE A 15 14.63 1.84 1.22
N ALA A 16 13.96 2.47 0.26
CA ALA A 16 12.68 1.97 -0.26
C ALA A 16 12.81 0.57 -0.87
N ASN A 17 13.88 0.34 -1.65
CA ASN A 17 14.16 -0.96 -2.25
C ASN A 17 14.50 -2.01 -1.20
N PHE A 18 15.35 -1.68 -0.23
CA PHE A 18 15.73 -2.57 0.87
C PHE A 18 14.51 -3.09 1.65
N LEU A 19 13.59 -2.21 2.05
CA LEU A 19 12.36 -2.60 2.73
C LEU A 19 11.46 -3.46 1.84
N THR A 20 11.37 -3.13 0.55
CA THR A 20 10.60 -3.92 -0.41
C THR A 20 11.19 -5.32 -0.57
N ASP A 21 12.51 -5.46 -0.55
CA ASP A 21 13.20 -6.75 -0.60
C ASP A 21 12.91 -7.57 0.65
N ILE A 22 12.91 -6.97 1.86
CA ILE A 22 12.51 -7.68 3.09
C ILE A 22 11.09 -8.26 2.95
N PHE A 23 10.16 -7.50 2.37
CA PHE A 23 8.79 -7.97 2.19
C PHE A 23 8.66 -9.08 1.14
N ILE A 24 9.30 -8.93 -0.02
CA ILE A 24 9.10 -9.81 -1.19
C ILE A 24 9.96 -11.08 -1.13
N ASP A 25 11.22 -10.94 -0.70
CA ASP A 25 12.23 -11.98 -0.82
C ASP A 25 11.94 -13.14 0.15
N LYS A 26 11.67 -14.32 -0.43
CA LYS A 26 11.38 -15.53 0.32
C LYS A 26 12.65 -16.20 0.85
N ASP A 27 13.80 -15.91 0.25
CA ASP A 27 15.07 -16.58 0.56
C ASP A 27 15.69 -16.06 1.86
N LYS A 28 15.25 -14.88 2.32
CA LYS A 28 15.69 -14.28 3.59
C LYS A 28 15.10 -14.94 4.84
N ASN A 29 14.17 -15.89 4.69
CA ASN A 29 13.49 -16.59 5.80
C ASN A 29 12.88 -15.65 6.88
N GLU A 30 12.49 -14.43 6.48
CA GLU A 30 11.88 -13.46 7.39
C GLU A 30 10.48 -13.93 7.82
N ASP A 31 10.17 -13.74 9.10
CA ASP A 31 8.87 -14.10 9.64
C ASP A 31 7.77 -13.15 9.12
N ALA A 32 6.51 -13.57 9.26
CA ALA A 32 5.39 -12.82 8.70
C ALA A 32 5.22 -11.42 9.34
N ILE A 33 5.55 -11.25 10.62
CA ILE A 33 5.43 -9.98 11.33
C ILE A 33 6.46 -8.98 10.79
N THR A 34 7.71 -9.44 10.61
CA THR A 34 8.78 -8.62 10.03
C THR A 34 8.41 -8.17 8.61
N ARG A 35 7.84 -9.06 7.80
CA ARG A 35 7.41 -8.73 6.44
C ARG A 35 6.22 -7.78 6.39
N VAL A 36 5.21 -7.97 7.26
CA VAL A 36 4.10 -7.01 7.42
C VAL A 36 4.63 -5.64 7.85
N SER A 37 5.54 -5.60 8.81
CA SER A 37 6.17 -4.35 9.26
C SER A 37 6.90 -3.67 8.12
N ALA A 38 7.72 -4.42 7.36
CA ALA A 38 8.47 -3.88 6.23
C ALA A 38 7.57 -3.23 5.18
N VAL A 39 6.47 -3.88 4.78
CA VAL A 39 5.55 -3.30 3.78
C VAL A 39 4.77 -2.10 4.31
N SER A 40 4.47 -2.05 5.61
CA SER A 40 3.91 -0.86 6.26
C SER A 40 4.89 0.32 6.25
N TYR A 41 6.18 0.06 6.51
CA TYR A 41 7.25 1.06 6.36
C TYR A 41 7.37 1.52 4.90
N VAL A 42 7.33 0.62 3.91
CA VAL A 42 7.34 0.97 2.48
C VAL A 42 6.18 1.91 2.16
N GLY A 43 4.95 1.51 2.51
CA GLY A 43 3.76 2.28 2.20
C GLY A 43 3.81 3.69 2.81
N SER A 44 4.23 3.78 4.06
CA SER A 44 4.33 5.08 4.73
C SER A 44 5.45 5.94 4.16
N TYR A 45 6.61 5.34 3.89
CA TYR A 45 7.77 6.04 3.36
C TYR A 45 7.47 6.66 1.99
N LEU A 46 6.93 5.88 1.06
CA LEU A 46 6.63 6.36 -0.30
C LEU A 46 5.52 7.41 -0.33
N SER A 47 4.54 7.31 0.58
CA SER A 47 3.48 8.32 0.73
C SER A 47 4.03 9.67 1.20
N ARG A 48 5.02 9.67 2.11
CA ARG A 48 5.45 10.87 2.86
C ARG A 48 6.75 11.47 2.35
N ALA A 49 7.68 10.65 1.86
CA ALA A 49 8.98 11.10 1.38
C ALA A 49 8.86 11.82 0.02
N ARG A 50 8.66 13.14 0.06
CA ARG A 50 8.54 13.99 -1.14
C ARG A 50 9.83 14.06 -1.96
N PHE A 51 10.97 13.86 -1.30
CA PHE A 51 12.29 13.81 -1.93
C PHE A 51 12.53 12.53 -2.77
N ILE A 52 11.68 11.49 -2.61
CA ILE A 52 11.75 10.29 -3.44
C ILE A 52 11.08 10.54 -4.79
N SER A 53 11.80 10.18 -5.86
CA SER A 53 11.33 10.37 -7.22
C SER A 53 10.07 9.54 -7.51
N VAL A 54 9.18 10.08 -8.36
CA VAL A 54 7.95 9.37 -8.75
C VAL A 54 8.27 8.06 -9.50
N ASN A 55 9.41 7.99 -10.19
CA ASN A 55 9.88 6.75 -10.83
C ASN A 55 10.09 5.62 -9.81
N ILE A 56 10.70 5.93 -8.66
CA ILE A 56 10.96 4.94 -7.60
C ILE A 56 9.64 4.53 -6.94
N VAL A 57 8.74 5.48 -6.69
CA VAL A 57 7.39 5.17 -6.18
C VAL A 57 6.66 4.19 -7.10
N VAL A 58 6.65 4.44 -8.41
CA VAL A 58 5.99 3.56 -9.39
C VAL A 58 6.70 2.22 -9.52
N SER A 59 8.03 2.19 -9.46
CA SER A 59 8.82 0.96 -9.48
C SER A 59 8.50 0.07 -8.29
N VAL A 60 8.49 0.61 -7.07
CA VAL A 60 8.15 -0.15 -5.87
C VAL A 60 6.67 -0.57 -5.87
N LEU A 61 5.75 0.33 -6.26
CA LEU A 61 4.34 -0.03 -6.45
C LEU A 61 4.17 -1.21 -7.40
N LYS A 62 4.88 -1.21 -8.54
CA LYS A 62 4.85 -2.32 -9.48
C LYS A 62 5.27 -3.63 -8.81
N ARG A 63 6.35 -3.62 -8.03
CA ARG A 63 6.84 -4.82 -7.33
C ARG A 63 5.81 -5.35 -6.32
N LEU A 64 5.17 -4.47 -5.56
CA LEU A 64 4.11 -4.85 -4.62
C LEU A 64 2.87 -5.40 -5.34
N VAL A 65 2.45 -4.78 -6.45
CA VAL A 65 1.32 -5.23 -7.25
C VAL A 65 1.59 -6.57 -7.92
N ASP A 66 2.77 -6.76 -8.52
CA ASP A 66 3.17 -8.03 -9.13
C ASP A 66 3.18 -9.16 -8.09
N TRP A 67 3.65 -8.88 -6.86
CA TRP A 67 3.60 -9.84 -5.76
C TRP A 67 2.15 -10.19 -5.36
N CYS A 68 1.25 -9.20 -5.28
CA CYS A 68 -0.17 -9.42 -4.99
C CYS A 68 -0.87 -10.23 -6.10
N ASP A 69 -0.59 -9.93 -7.36
CA ASP A 69 -1.13 -10.64 -8.52
C ASP A 69 -0.69 -12.11 -8.52
N TYR A 70 0.60 -12.35 -8.28
CA TYR A 70 1.14 -13.70 -8.10
C TYR A 70 0.46 -14.43 -6.94
N TYR A 71 0.25 -13.75 -5.80
CA TYR A 71 -0.45 -14.34 -4.65
C TYR A 71 -1.88 -14.74 -5.00
N CYS A 72 -2.64 -13.86 -5.67
CA CYS A 72 -4.00 -14.11 -6.14
C CYS A 72 -4.07 -15.39 -7.00
N GLY A 73 -3.17 -15.53 -7.98
CA GLY A 73 -3.11 -16.72 -8.84
C GLY A 73 -2.98 -18.03 -8.08
N HIS A 74 -2.21 -18.06 -6.98
CA HIS A 74 -2.00 -19.26 -6.16
C HIS A 74 -3.17 -19.57 -5.20
N GLN A 75 -4.06 -18.62 -4.95
CA GLN A 75 -5.20 -18.85 -4.06
C GLN A 75 -6.41 -19.42 -4.79
N LEU A 76 -6.57 -19.16 -6.09
CA LEU A 76 -7.73 -19.62 -6.88
C LEU A 76 -7.92 -21.14 -6.82
N ASP A 77 -6.84 -21.90 -6.77
CA ASP A 77 -6.86 -23.37 -6.73
C ASP A 77 -7.23 -23.96 -5.35
N ASN A 78 -7.25 -23.13 -4.30
CA ASN A 78 -7.34 -23.58 -2.90
C ASN A 78 -8.71 -23.35 -2.23
N GLY A 79 -9.75 -23.00 -2.98
CA GLY A 79 -11.07 -22.66 -2.42
C GLY A 79 -11.04 -21.32 -1.66
N VAL A 80 -11.04 -20.22 -2.43
CA VAL A 80 -10.79 -18.87 -1.92
C VAL A 80 -11.87 -18.41 -0.95
N THR A 81 -11.47 -18.07 0.28
CA THR A 81 -12.31 -17.36 1.25
C THR A 81 -11.50 -16.25 1.90
N ALA A 82 -12.15 -15.13 2.22
CA ALA A 82 -11.49 -14.04 2.94
C ALA A 82 -11.16 -14.49 4.37
N ASN A 83 -9.89 -14.36 4.76
CA ASN A 83 -9.42 -14.68 6.10
C ASN A 83 -8.26 -13.74 6.46
N PRO A 84 -8.49 -12.72 7.29
CA PRO A 84 -7.51 -11.69 7.65
C PRO A 84 -6.18 -12.22 8.18
N ILE A 85 -6.24 -13.26 9.01
CA ILE A 85 -5.07 -13.85 9.66
C ILE A 85 -4.27 -14.69 8.65
N LYS A 86 -4.96 -15.55 7.90
CA LYS A 86 -4.32 -16.44 6.91
C LYS A 86 -3.65 -15.68 5.78
N HIS A 87 -4.27 -14.60 5.31
CA HIS A 87 -3.82 -13.82 4.15
C HIS A 87 -3.22 -12.46 4.56
N GLN A 88 -2.71 -12.35 5.79
CA GLN A 88 -2.25 -11.07 6.37
C GLN A 88 -1.23 -10.31 5.50
N LEU A 89 -0.24 -11.00 4.91
CA LEU A 89 0.77 -10.38 4.05
C LEU A 89 0.15 -9.78 2.78
N PHE A 90 -0.86 -10.45 2.23
CA PHE A 90 -1.61 -9.96 1.07
C PHE A 90 -2.37 -8.70 1.41
N TYR A 91 -3.12 -8.70 2.52
CA TYR A 91 -3.86 -7.51 2.92
C TYR A 91 -2.94 -6.35 3.31
N ALA A 92 -1.81 -6.61 3.98
CA ALA A 92 -0.82 -5.58 4.31
C ALA A 92 -0.24 -4.91 3.04
N SER A 93 0.07 -5.71 2.01
CA SER A 93 0.54 -5.19 0.72
C SER A 93 -0.55 -4.42 -0.03
N CYS A 94 -1.79 -4.94 -0.10
CA CYS A 94 -2.92 -4.22 -0.69
C CYS A 94 -3.15 -2.87 -0.01
N GLN A 95 -3.10 -2.84 1.33
CA GLN A 95 -3.25 -1.62 2.11
C GLN A 95 -2.12 -0.63 1.83
N ALA A 96 -0.87 -1.09 1.76
CA ALA A 96 0.26 -0.23 1.40
C ALA A 96 0.12 0.35 -0.02
N VAL A 97 -0.28 -0.46 -1.01
CA VAL A 97 -0.54 0.01 -2.39
C VAL A 97 -1.63 1.08 -2.41
N MET A 98 -2.77 0.83 -1.78
CA MET A 98 -3.86 1.81 -1.69
C MET A 98 -3.39 3.09 -0.98
N TYR A 99 -2.68 2.94 0.14
CA TYR A 99 -2.17 4.06 0.91
C TYR A 99 -1.22 4.96 0.11
N VAL A 100 -0.24 4.37 -0.59
CA VAL A 100 0.65 5.14 -1.47
C VAL A 100 -0.12 5.88 -2.54
N LEU A 101 -1.12 5.25 -3.14
CA LEU A 101 -1.95 5.87 -4.18
C LEU A 101 -2.84 7.00 -3.62
N CYS A 102 -3.28 6.95 -2.36
CA CYS A 102 -3.98 8.09 -1.74
C CYS A 102 -3.14 9.38 -1.79
N PHE A 103 -1.82 9.29 -1.64
CA PHE A 103 -0.93 10.46 -1.56
C PHE A 103 -0.18 10.77 -2.87
N ARG A 104 0.19 9.76 -3.66
CA ARG A 104 1.08 9.90 -4.81
C ARG A 104 0.38 9.76 -6.16
N LEU A 105 -0.90 9.37 -6.20
CA LEU A 105 -1.61 9.13 -7.48
C LEU A 105 -1.57 10.37 -8.38
N ARG A 106 -1.89 11.56 -7.87
CA ARG A 106 -1.86 12.80 -8.67
C ARG A 106 -0.49 13.02 -9.32
N SER A 107 0.58 12.93 -8.55
CA SER A 107 1.96 13.09 -9.06
C SER A 107 2.32 12.04 -10.09
N ILE A 108 1.80 10.81 -9.99
CA ILE A 108 2.02 9.76 -11.01
C ILE A 108 1.26 10.11 -12.30
N MET A 109 0.04 10.63 -12.18
CA MET A 109 -0.82 10.98 -13.31
C MET A 109 -0.30 12.15 -14.15
N ASP A 110 0.52 13.02 -13.55
CA ASP A 110 1.16 14.15 -14.23
C ASP A 110 2.22 13.72 -15.27
N TYR A 111 2.72 12.47 -15.19
CA TYR A 111 3.70 11.93 -16.14
C TYR A 111 3.07 10.85 -17.05
N PRO A 112 2.92 11.09 -18.37
CA PRO A 112 2.22 10.17 -19.27
C PRO A 112 2.78 8.75 -19.30
N ASN A 113 4.10 8.59 -19.25
CA ASN A 113 4.77 7.29 -19.21
C ASN A 113 4.48 6.53 -17.91
N LEU A 114 4.49 7.22 -16.76
CA LEU A 114 4.22 6.61 -15.46
C LEU A 114 2.74 6.29 -15.27
N LYS A 115 1.85 7.17 -15.74
CA LYS A 115 0.42 6.88 -15.88
C LYS A 115 0.21 5.60 -16.69
N GLN A 116 0.82 5.48 -17.86
CA GLN A 116 0.67 4.27 -18.68
C GLN A 116 1.17 3.02 -17.95
N GLN A 117 2.28 3.11 -17.21
CA GLN A 117 2.76 1.99 -16.39
C GLN A 117 1.77 1.61 -15.30
N LEU A 118 1.21 2.58 -14.56
CA LEU A 118 0.21 2.35 -13.53
C LEU A 118 -1.05 1.66 -14.09
N PHE A 119 -1.53 2.09 -15.25
CA PHE A 119 -2.71 1.51 -15.90
C PHE A 119 -2.48 0.08 -16.41
N ARG A 120 -1.24 -0.34 -16.63
CA ARG A 120 -0.89 -1.72 -17.00
C ARG A 120 -0.82 -2.65 -15.78
N MET A 121 -0.78 -2.09 -14.56
CA MET A 121 -0.78 -2.89 -13.34
C MET A 121 -2.18 -3.46 -13.09
N ARG A 122 -2.27 -4.72 -12.66
CA ARG A 122 -3.54 -5.43 -12.42
C ARG A 122 -4.23 -5.04 -11.10
N ILE A 123 -4.11 -3.78 -10.69
CA ILE A 123 -4.63 -3.28 -9.40
C ILE A 123 -6.13 -3.55 -9.28
N ARG A 124 -6.90 -3.27 -10.34
CA ARG A 124 -8.35 -3.53 -10.34
C ARG A 124 -8.67 -4.99 -10.05
N ASP A 125 -7.99 -5.91 -10.72
CA ASP A 125 -8.26 -7.35 -10.62
C ASP A 125 -7.94 -7.88 -9.22
N ILE A 126 -6.87 -7.37 -8.61
CA ILE A 126 -6.51 -7.67 -7.21
C ILE A 126 -7.60 -7.16 -6.26
N LEU A 127 -8.11 -5.94 -6.45
CA LEU A 127 -9.08 -5.33 -5.54
C LEU A 127 -10.45 -6.02 -5.56
N VAL A 128 -10.87 -6.55 -6.71
CA VAL A 128 -12.13 -7.31 -6.86
C VAL A 128 -11.96 -8.82 -6.66
N HIS A 129 -10.76 -9.27 -6.27
CA HIS A 129 -10.46 -10.68 -6.06
C HIS A 129 -11.34 -11.30 -4.95
N PRO A 130 -11.69 -12.60 -5.00
CA PRO A 130 -12.50 -13.26 -3.96
C PRO A 130 -11.91 -13.26 -2.54
N LEU A 131 -10.65 -12.84 -2.37
CA LEU A 131 -10.04 -12.56 -1.07
C LEU A 131 -10.59 -11.28 -0.41
N GLN A 132 -11.38 -10.48 -1.12
CA GLN A 132 -12.08 -9.29 -0.63
C GLN A 132 -11.18 -8.25 0.07
N PRO A 133 -10.04 -7.82 -0.52
CA PRO A 133 -9.13 -6.87 0.14
C PRO A 133 -9.81 -5.55 0.50
N LEU A 134 -10.78 -5.07 -0.30
CA LEU A 134 -11.55 -3.85 0.00
C LEU A 134 -12.42 -3.96 1.28
N LYS A 135 -12.78 -5.17 1.70
CA LYS A 135 -13.54 -5.41 2.95
C LYS A 135 -12.63 -5.63 4.15
N VAL A 136 -11.39 -6.05 3.92
CA VAL A 136 -10.45 -6.47 4.97
C VAL A 136 -9.48 -5.34 5.34
N CYS A 137 -9.06 -4.53 4.38
CA CYS A 137 -8.21 -3.37 4.67
C CYS A 137 -8.99 -2.27 5.39
N LEU A 138 -8.27 -1.36 6.06
CA LEU A 138 -8.84 -0.22 6.78
C LEU A 138 -9.82 0.60 5.90
N PRO A 139 -11.08 0.79 6.34
CA PRO A 139 -12.10 1.52 5.59
C PRO A 139 -11.68 2.95 5.24
N SER A 140 -10.97 3.63 6.14
CA SER A 140 -10.48 4.99 5.89
C SER A 140 -9.52 5.06 4.70
N ILE A 141 -8.62 4.08 4.57
CA ILE A 141 -7.67 3.99 3.45
C ILE A 141 -8.40 3.60 2.18
N VAL A 142 -9.28 2.59 2.26
CA VAL A 142 -10.08 2.12 1.12
C VAL A 142 -10.91 3.26 0.54
N ASN A 143 -11.65 3.98 1.38
CA ASN A 143 -12.54 5.05 0.94
C ASN A 143 -11.78 6.22 0.30
N GLU A 144 -10.68 6.66 0.92
CA GLU A 144 -9.85 7.71 0.33
C GLU A 144 -9.21 7.27 -0.99
N PHE A 145 -8.74 6.02 -1.07
CA PHE A 145 -8.20 5.46 -2.30
C PHE A 145 -9.25 5.43 -3.41
N LEU A 146 -10.45 4.93 -3.14
CA LEU A 146 -11.53 4.85 -4.13
C LEU A 146 -11.95 6.24 -4.61
N ARG A 147 -12.03 7.22 -3.71
CA ARG A 147 -12.32 8.62 -4.05
C ARG A 147 -11.27 9.20 -5.01
N GLN A 148 -9.99 9.02 -4.70
CA GLN A 148 -8.87 9.51 -5.52
C GLN A 148 -8.77 8.76 -6.86
N ALA A 149 -8.91 7.44 -6.86
CA ALA A 149 -8.87 6.61 -8.05
C ALA A 149 -10.01 6.95 -9.03
N THR A 150 -11.20 7.24 -8.51
CA THR A 150 -12.35 7.69 -9.30
C THR A 150 -12.08 9.07 -9.91
N ALA A 151 -11.61 10.03 -9.10
CA ALA A 151 -11.26 11.37 -9.58
C ALA A 151 -10.16 11.35 -10.65
N ALA A 152 -9.21 10.42 -10.55
CA ALA A 152 -8.14 10.23 -11.53
C ALA A 152 -8.54 9.38 -12.75
N SER A 153 -9.79 8.87 -12.81
CA SER A 153 -10.25 7.90 -13.82
C SER A 153 -9.33 6.67 -13.93
N LEU A 154 -8.76 6.25 -12.80
CA LEU A 154 -7.94 5.03 -12.72
C LEU A 154 -8.79 3.79 -12.99
N PHE A 155 -10.07 3.82 -12.59
CA PHE A 155 -11.07 2.79 -12.87
C PHE A 155 -12.37 3.44 -13.36
N HIS A 156 -13.15 2.73 -14.19
CA HIS A 156 -14.48 3.19 -14.64
C HIS A 156 -15.54 2.93 -13.57
N ALA A 157 -16.48 3.87 -13.43
CA ALA A 157 -17.23 4.15 -12.21
C ALA A 157 -18.38 3.20 -11.76
N PRO A 158 -18.80 2.11 -12.44
CA PRO A 158 -19.69 1.16 -11.76
C PRO A 158 -18.94 -0.03 -11.15
N ALA A 159 -17.61 -0.13 -11.29
CA ALA A 159 -16.88 -1.36 -10.96
C ALA A 159 -16.56 -1.56 -9.46
N ILE A 160 -16.55 -0.49 -8.65
CA ILE A 160 -16.17 -0.55 -7.22
C ILE A 160 -17.20 0.19 -6.33
N SER A 161 -18.35 0.56 -6.89
CA SER A 161 -19.42 1.30 -6.22
C SER A 161 -20.21 0.38 -5.28
N MET A 162 -19.62 -0.02 -4.15
CA MET A 162 -20.29 -0.78 -3.08
C MET A 162 -19.76 -0.45 -1.66
N HIS A 163 -18.85 0.52 -1.49
CA HIS A 163 -18.18 0.75 -0.20
C HIS A 163 -18.35 2.14 0.42
N GLU A 164 -19.07 3.07 -0.23
CA GLU A 164 -19.16 4.47 0.21
C GLU A 164 -19.80 4.66 1.61
N ASP A 165 -20.55 3.68 2.12
CA ASP A 165 -21.19 3.72 3.46
C ASP A 165 -20.83 2.52 4.36
N ALA A 166 -19.73 1.82 4.10
CA ALA A 166 -19.42 0.59 4.83
C ALA A 166 -18.90 0.87 6.26
N VAL A 167 -19.77 0.65 7.25
CA VAL A 167 -19.39 0.35 8.64
C VAL A 167 -18.22 -0.65 8.65
N GLU A 168 -17.24 -0.43 9.54
CA GLU A 168 -16.05 -1.29 9.66
C GLU A 168 -16.47 -2.77 9.77
N SER A 169 -16.09 -3.57 8.77
CA SER A 169 -16.46 -4.98 8.69
C SER A 169 -15.77 -5.79 9.79
N ASP A 170 -16.34 -6.93 10.20
CA ASP A 170 -15.68 -7.79 11.17
C ASP A 170 -14.35 -8.35 10.66
N LEU A 171 -14.20 -8.48 9.33
CA LEU A 171 -12.93 -8.81 8.69
C LEU A 171 -11.88 -7.71 8.86
N SER A 172 -12.30 -6.44 8.73
CA SER A 172 -11.42 -5.28 8.96
C SER A 172 -11.01 -5.18 10.42
N LYS A 173 -11.94 -5.39 11.35
CA LYS A 173 -11.63 -5.42 12.79
C LYS A 173 -10.64 -6.52 13.13
N ALA A 174 -10.83 -7.72 12.56
CA ALA A 174 -9.95 -8.85 12.76
C ALA A 174 -8.55 -8.62 12.15
N PHE A 175 -8.47 -7.95 10.99
CA PHE A 175 -7.20 -7.57 10.38
C PHE A 175 -6.45 -6.53 11.22
N GLY A 176 -7.19 -5.60 11.83
CA GLY A 176 -6.62 -4.54 12.64
C GLY A 176 -6.18 -4.89 14.06
N GLY A 177 -6.56 -6.08 14.53
CA GLY A 177 -6.22 -6.58 15.86
C GLY A 177 -6.85 -5.80 17.02
N LEU A 178 -6.72 -6.33 18.24
CA LEU A 178 -7.07 -5.62 19.49
C LEU A 178 -6.13 -4.43 19.77
N ASN A 179 -4.90 -4.48 19.23
CA ASN A 179 -3.92 -3.41 19.31
C ASN A 179 -3.67 -2.89 17.89
N ARG A 180 -4.30 -1.77 17.51
CA ARG A 180 -4.15 -1.10 16.21
C ARG A 180 -2.71 -0.66 15.85
N LEU A 181 -1.71 -1.07 16.64
CA LEU A 181 -0.29 -0.87 16.40
C LEU A 181 0.22 -1.66 15.19
N ASP A 182 -0.44 -2.75 14.80
CA ASP A 182 -0.01 -3.60 13.67
C ASP A 182 -0.40 -3.03 12.29
N MET A 183 -1.28 -2.02 12.25
CA MET A 183 -1.65 -1.27 11.04
C MET A 183 -1.14 0.17 11.06
N PHE A 184 0.10 0.34 11.51
CA PHE A 184 0.74 1.65 11.65
C PHE A 184 1.51 2.01 10.37
N PHE A 185 1.23 3.18 9.80
CA PHE A 185 2.07 3.80 8.76
C PHE A 185 3.11 4.69 9.46
N PRO A 186 4.38 4.26 9.59
CA PRO A 186 5.26 4.82 10.62
C PRO A 186 5.76 6.25 10.43
N PHE A 187 5.55 6.83 9.26
CA PHE A 187 5.88 8.21 8.91
C PHE A 187 4.64 9.10 8.79
N ASP A 188 3.48 8.65 9.31
CA ASP A 188 2.36 9.55 9.47
C ASP A 188 2.65 10.63 10.51
N PRO A 189 2.24 11.89 10.29
CA PRO A 189 2.51 13.00 11.20
C PRO A 189 2.08 12.65 12.63
N TYR A 190 3.04 12.66 13.54
CA TYR A 190 2.77 12.52 14.96
C TYR A 190 2.23 13.84 15.53
N LEU A 191 1.36 13.77 16.53
CA LEU A 191 0.83 14.93 17.28
C LEU A 191 1.89 15.62 18.19
N LEU A 192 3.19 15.51 17.86
CA LEU A 192 4.27 16.16 18.60
C LEU A 192 4.68 17.44 17.87
N LYS A 193 4.20 18.58 18.39
CA LYS A 193 4.29 19.92 17.78
C LYS A 193 5.70 20.40 17.40
N GLU A 194 6.75 19.80 17.95
CA GLU A 194 8.14 20.23 17.72
C GLU A 194 8.85 19.43 16.62
N SER A 195 8.37 18.24 16.23
CA SER A 195 8.96 17.44 15.15
C SER A 195 8.40 17.75 13.76
N ASP A 196 7.23 18.40 13.67
CA ASP A 196 6.60 18.85 12.41
C ASP A 196 7.52 19.75 11.56
N ARG A 197 8.51 20.41 12.18
CA ARG A 197 9.43 21.33 11.51
C ARG A 197 10.42 20.65 10.57
N PHE A 198 10.60 19.33 10.67
CA PHE A 198 11.58 18.58 9.86
C PHE A 198 10.95 17.71 8.77
N ASP A 199 9.61 17.60 8.72
CA ASP A 199 8.88 16.80 7.73
C ASP A 199 8.51 17.59 6.44
N TYR A 200 8.78 18.90 6.42
CA TYR A 200 8.46 19.81 5.31
C TYR A 200 9.66 20.70 4.91
N GLN A 201 10.77 20.10 4.51
CA GLN A 201 11.78 20.77 3.69
C GLN A 201 12.13 19.91 2.47
#